data_AF-A0A1I5C2I0-F1
#
_entry.id   AF-A0A1I5C2I0-F1
#
_cell.length_a   1.000
_cell.length_b   1.000
_cell.length_c   1.000
_cell.angle_alpha   90.00
_cell.angle_beta   90.00
_cell.angle_gamma   90.00
#
_symmetry.space_group_name_H-M   'P 1'
#
loop_
_entity.id
_entity.type
_entity.pdbx_description
1 polymer ?
#
loop_
_entity_poly.entity_id
_entity_poly.type
_entity_poly.pdbx_seq_one_letter_code
_entity_poly.pdbx_strand_id
1 'polypeptide(L)'
;MNEPVHPQRNVELLGVYVNDHLAAATGGIELVGRMLGVHRGSRWEPPLEQLLTELRDERAALLRVTRAVGIPVRQYKQLGVWLAEKVSRAKLNGRLLSRSPLSDLVEFEFLASAVRGKRSGFETLRIVAEVDQRLDRAELDRLIDQAHRQYEWLTEARREVAAEVFGGRPAAAGEAVAD
;
A
#
# COMPACT_ATOMS: atom_id res chain seq x y z
N MET A 1 -22.40 -1.13 23.98
CA MET A 1 -23.17 -2.36 23.74
C MET A 1 -22.30 -3.24 22.85
N ASN A 2 -21.95 -4.46 23.26
CA ASN A 2 -21.12 -5.32 22.42
C ASN A 2 -21.94 -5.77 21.21
N GLU A 3 -21.42 -5.60 20.00
CA GLU A 3 -22.02 -6.18 18.81
C GLU A 3 -21.92 -7.72 18.84
N PRO A 4 -22.90 -8.42 18.24
CA PRO A 4 -22.88 -9.88 18.21
C PRO A 4 -21.74 -10.39 17.33
N VAL A 5 -20.83 -11.18 17.92
CA VAL A 5 -19.74 -11.82 17.19
C VAL A 5 -20.32 -12.88 16.24
N HIS A 6 -20.06 -12.73 14.94
CA HIS A 6 -20.52 -13.66 13.91
C HIS A 6 -19.47 -14.75 13.63
N PRO A 7 -19.85 -16.04 13.58
CA PRO A 7 -18.92 -17.13 13.30
C PRO A 7 -18.31 -17.00 11.89
N GLN A 8 -17.08 -17.49 11.72
CA GLN A 8 -16.38 -17.46 10.44
C GLN A 8 -17.16 -18.22 9.36
N ARG A 9 -17.20 -17.66 8.14
CA ARG A 9 -17.86 -18.21 6.95
C ARG A 9 -16.94 -18.03 5.74
N ASN A 10 -17.15 -18.82 4.69
CA ASN A 10 -16.44 -18.72 3.40
C ASN A 10 -14.91 -18.70 3.55
N VAL A 11 -14.35 -19.63 4.34
CA VAL A 11 -12.92 -19.68 4.70
C VAL A 11 -12.02 -19.81 3.47
N GLU A 12 -12.51 -20.44 2.41
CA GLU A 12 -11.86 -20.52 1.11
C GLU A 12 -11.68 -19.16 0.42
N LEU A 13 -12.61 -18.21 0.61
CA LEU A 13 -12.49 -16.85 0.08
C LEU A 13 -11.47 -16.01 0.84
N LEU A 14 -11.28 -16.24 2.14
CA LEU A 14 -10.14 -15.67 2.88
C LEU A 14 -8.80 -16.13 2.28
N GLY A 15 -8.77 -17.38 1.80
CA GLY A 15 -7.69 -17.95 1.00
C GLY A 15 -7.33 -17.15 -0.26
N VAL A 16 -8.34 -16.66 -0.98
CA VAL A 16 -8.13 -15.79 -2.15
C VAL A 16 -7.68 -14.40 -1.69
N TYR A 17 -8.43 -13.78 -0.78
CA TYR A 17 -8.23 -12.42 -0.28
C TYR A 17 -6.81 -12.16 0.24
N VAL A 18 -6.27 -13.05 1.09
CA VAL A 18 -4.92 -12.87 1.65
C VAL A 18 -3.83 -13.07 0.59
N ASN A 19 -4.05 -13.94 -0.42
CA ASN A 19 -3.12 -14.11 -1.52
C ASN A 19 -3.10 -12.89 -2.46
N ASP A 20 -4.24 -12.25 -2.70
CA ASP A 20 -4.32 -11.02 -3.49
C ASP A 20 -3.57 -9.86 -2.79
N HIS A 21 -3.72 -9.72 -1.46
CA HIS A 21 -2.95 -8.76 -0.68
C HIS A 21 -1.43 -9.07 -0.66
N LEU A 22 -1.03 -10.34 -0.61
CA LEU A 22 0.39 -10.74 -0.74
C LEU A 22 0.98 -10.38 -2.12
N ALA A 23 0.19 -10.51 -3.19
CA ALA A 23 0.60 -10.11 -4.53
C ALA A 23 0.73 -8.57 -4.62
N ALA A 24 -0.25 -7.83 -4.11
CA ALA A 24 -0.24 -6.36 -4.06
C ALA A 24 0.96 -5.81 -3.25
N ALA A 25 1.25 -6.38 -2.08
CA ALA A 25 2.39 -6.01 -1.25
C ALA A 25 3.73 -6.21 -1.98
N THR A 26 3.84 -7.29 -2.79
CA THR A 26 5.05 -7.54 -3.60
C THR A 26 5.24 -6.46 -4.66
N GLY A 27 4.17 -6.05 -5.37
CA GLY A 27 4.23 -4.96 -6.34
C GLY A 27 4.55 -3.58 -5.71
N GLY A 28 4.04 -3.33 -4.50
CA GLY A 28 4.35 -2.11 -3.73
C GLY A 28 5.83 -2.02 -3.35
N ILE A 29 6.42 -3.12 -2.86
CA ILE A 29 7.86 -3.23 -2.54
C ILE A 29 8.72 -2.92 -3.77
N GLU A 30 8.37 -3.46 -4.94
CA GLU A 30 9.11 -3.18 -6.18
C GLU A 30 8.99 -1.71 -6.62
N LEU A 31 7.81 -1.10 -6.48
CA LEU A 31 7.60 0.31 -6.84
C LEU A 31 8.43 1.23 -5.95
N VAL A 32 8.36 1.08 -4.63
CA VAL A 32 9.16 1.90 -3.69
C VAL A 32 10.66 1.67 -3.91
N GLY A 33 11.08 0.44 -4.20
CA GLY A 33 12.47 0.13 -4.57
C GLY A 33 12.95 0.86 -5.84
N ARG A 34 12.08 1.06 -6.83
CA ARG A 34 12.39 1.89 -8.02
C ARG A 34 12.41 3.38 -7.69
N MET A 35 11.46 3.86 -6.89
CA MET A 35 11.40 5.26 -6.45
C MET A 35 12.67 5.66 -5.70
N LEU A 36 13.18 4.80 -4.81
CA LEU A 36 14.47 5.03 -4.13
C LEU A 36 15.64 5.19 -5.11
N GLY A 37 15.66 4.45 -6.21
CA GLY A 37 16.68 4.61 -7.26
C GLY A 37 16.63 5.98 -7.97
N VAL A 38 15.45 6.61 -8.02
CA VAL A 38 15.23 7.95 -8.60
C VAL A 38 15.49 9.06 -7.57
N HIS A 39 15.11 8.84 -6.31
CA HIS A 39 15.08 9.86 -5.26
C HIS A 39 16.33 9.91 -4.39
N ARG A 40 17.42 9.21 -4.74
CA ARG A 40 18.69 9.24 -4.01
C ARG A 40 19.21 10.66 -3.80
N GLY A 41 19.58 10.98 -2.56
CA GLY A 41 20.03 12.31 -2.13
C GLY A 41 18.92 13.38 -2.09
N SER A 42 17.66 13.04 -2.35
CA SER A 42 16.53 13.96 -2.23
C SER A 42 15.86 13.86 -0.85
N ARG A 43 15.00 14.84 -0.52
CA ARG A 43 14.19 14.84 0.71
C ARG A 43 13.27 13.62 0.88
N TRP A 44 13.06 12.85 -0.20
CA TRP A 44 12.19 11.68 -0.23
C TRP A 44 12.91 10.36 0.04
N GLU A 45 14.24 10.28 -0.01
CA GLU A 45 14.97 9.02 0.18
C GLU A 45 14.73 8.40 1.59
N PRO A 46 14.99 9.10 2.72
CA PRO A 46 14.79 8.50 4.04
C PRO A 46 13.36 7.96 4.33
N PRO A 47 12.26 8.70 4.04
CA PRO A 47 10.92 8.15 4.26
C PRO A 47 10.54 7.05 3.26
N LEU A 48 11.09 7.03 2.04
CA LEU A 48 10.92 5.90 1.12
C LEU A 48 11.68 4.64 1.60
N GLU A 49 12.85 4.78 2.24
CA GLU A 49 13.59 3.66 2.85
C GLU A 49 12.83 3.08 4.05
N GLN A 50 12.24 3.94 4.88
CA GLN A 50 11.35 3.53 5.96
C GLN A 50 10.13 2.78 5.39
N LEU A 51 9.41 3.36 4.43
CA LEU A 51 8.25 2.72 3.79
C LEU A 51 8.62 1.36 3.17
N LEU A 52 9.78 1.24 2.51
CA LEU A 52 10.23 -0.02 1.93
C LEU A 52 10.49 -1.11 2.99
N THR A 53 11.01 -0.71 4.15
CA THR A 53 11.24 -1.60 5.29
C THR A 53 9.91 -2.06 5.89
N GLU A 54 9.01 -1.11 6.17
CA GLU A 54 7.67 -1.37 6.70
C GLU A 54 6.85 -2.29 5.77
N LEU A 55 6.88 -2.07 4.44
CA LEU A 55 6.22 -2.94 3.45
C LEU A 55 6.76 -4.38 3.45
N ARG A 56 8.06 -4.58 3.72
CA ARG A 56 8.67 -5.92 3.81
C ARG A 56 8.20 -6.64 5.08
N ASP A 57 8.11 -5.94 6.20
CA ASP A 57 7.63 -6.48 7.47
C ASP A 57 6.13 -6.82 7.42
N GLU A 58 5.31 -5.97 6.79
CA GLU A 58 3.90 -6.25 6.50
C GLU A 58 3.73 -7.50 5.63
N ARG A 59 4.52 -7.64 4.55
CA ARG A 59 4.50 -8.85 3.72
C ARG A 59 4.93 -10.08 4.52
N ALA A 60 5.88 -9.95 5.45
CA ALA A 60 6.25 -11.02 6.36
C ALA A 60 5.12 -11.38 7.34
N ALA A 61 4.34 -10.39 7.81
CA ALA A 61 3.15 -10.60 8.64
C ALA A 61 2.03 -11.31 7.87
N LEU A 62 1.73 -10.91 6.64
CA LEU A 62 0.77 -11.63 5.77
C LEU A 62 1.21 -13.07 5.52
N LEU A 63 2.52 -13.33 5.39
CA LEU A 63 3.06 -14.70 5.30
C LEU A 63 3.00 -15.48 6.63
N ARG A 64 2.89 -14.82 7.80
CA ARG A 64 2.56 -15.47 9.08
C ARG A 64 1.08 -15.82 9.14
N VAL A 65 0.20 -14.88 8.75
CA VAL A 65 -1.25 -15.08 8.64
C VAL A 65 -1.58 -16.32 7.80
N THR A 66 -1.06 -16.43 6.56
CA THR A 66 -1.34 -17.60 5.70
C THR A 66 -0.93 -18.92 6.36
N ARG A 67 0.25 -18.96 7.01
CA ARG A 67 0.74 -20.14 7.74
C ARG A 67 -0.16 -20.48 8.93
N ALA A 68 -0.54 -19.49 9.74
CA ALA A 68 -1.35 -19.66 10.94
C ALA A 68 -2.74 -20.24 10.62
N VAL A 69 -3.40 -19.74 9.55
CA VAL A 69 -4.74 -20.21 9.19
C VAL A 69 -4.77 -21.40 8.22
N GLY A 70 -3.61 -21.90 7.78
CA GLY A 70 -3.49 -23.05 6.87
C GLY A 70 -3.78 -22.72 5.39
N ILE A 71 -3.75 -21.44 5.02
CA ILE A 71 -3.90 -21.00 3.63
C ILE A 71 -2.57 -21.23 2.89
N PRO A 72 -2.53 -22.03 1.80
CA PRO A 72 -1.34 -22.12 0.97
C PRO A 72 -1.07 -20.77 0.30
N VAL A 73 0.20 -20.33 0.31
CA VAL A 73 0.65 -19.20 -0.52
C VAL A 73 0.58 -19.65 -1.97
N ARG A 74 -0.40 -19.12 -2.70
CA ARG A 74 -0.70 -19.50 -4.08
C ARG A 74 -0.07 -18.46 -5.00
N GLN A 75 0.98 -18.86 -5.72
CA GLN A 75 1.56 -18.06 -6.80
C GLN A 75 0.65 -18.07 -8.04
N TYR A 76 -0.55 -17.50 -7.94
CA TYR A 76 -1.47 -17.43 -9.07
C TYR A 76 -0.91 -16.52 -10.18
N LYS A 77 -0.19 -17.12 -11.13
CA LYS A 77 0.35 -16.45 -12.34
C LYS A 77 1.25 -15.24 -12.00
N GLN A 78 2.52 -15.51 -11.66
CA GLN A 78 3.55 -14.57 -11.19
C GLN A 78 3.65 -13.17 -11.88
N LEU A 79 3.13 -12.98 -13.10
CA LEU A 79 3.32 -11.75 -13.89
C LEU A 79 2.03 -11.10 -14.45
N GLY A 80 0.83 -11.66 -14.22
CA GLY A 80 -0.38 -11.24 -14.94
C GLY A 80 -0.75 -9.75 -14.80
N VAL A 81 -0.33 -9.11 -13.70
CA VAL A 81 -0.59 -7.68 -13.41
C VAL A 81 0.68 -6.84 -13.25
N TRP A 82 1.87 -7.45 -13.04
CA TRP A 82 3.15 -6.73 -13.26
C TRP A 82 3.17 -6.12 -14.67
N LEU A 83 2.70 -6.93 -15.64
CA LEU A 83 2.63 -6.59 -17.05
C LEU A 83 1.33 -5.87 -17.45
N ALA A 84 0.68 -5.19 -16.50
CA ALA A 84 -0.08 -3.97 -16.79
C ALA A 84 0.85 -2.73 -16.99
N GLU A 85 2.19 -2.95 -17.00
CA GLU A 85 3.34 -2.26 -17.62
C GLU A 85 3.16 -0.97 -18.46
N LYS A 86 1.99 -0.77 -19.05
CA LYS A 86 1.68 0.29 -20.02
C LYS A 86 0.29 0.92 -19.89
N VAL A 87 -0.56 0.52 -18.94
CA VAL A 87 -1.85 1.24 -18.71
C VAL A 87 -1.57 2.66 -18.20
N SER A 88 -0.54 2.78 -17.37
CA SER A 88 0.31 3.95 -17.27
C SER A 88 1.66 3.62 -17.92
N ARG A 89 2.30 4.39 -18.82
CA ARG A 89 1.88 5.22 -19.97
C ARG A 89 0.47 5.88 -19.89
N ALA A 90 0.20 7.01 -19.23
CA ALA A 90 1.02 8.13 -18.73
C ALA A 90 2.28 8.47 -19.56
N LYS A 91 2.29 8.24 -20.88
CA LYS A 91 1.57 8.96 -21.96
C LYS A 91 2.11 10.37 -22.01
N LEU A 92 3.04 10.54 -22.95
CA LEU A 92 3.83 11.74 -23.22
C LEU A 92 4.87 11.97 -22.10
N ASN A 93 6.17 11.98 -22.38
CA ASN A 93 6.79 12.61 -23.54
C ASN A 93 7.80 11.73 -24.29
N GLY A 94 7.76 11.82 -25.62
CA GLY A 94 8.82 11.34 -26.51
C GLY A 94 10.02 12.27 -26.49
N ARG A 95 10.71 12.38 -25.34
CA ARG A 95 12.02 13.04 -25.21
C ARG A 95 12.98 12.09 -24.53
N LEU A 96 13.96 11.62 -25.30
CA LEU A 96 14.96 10.60 -24.93
C LEU A 96 16.00 11.05 -23.88
N LEU A 97 15.68 12.00 -22.99
CA LEU A 97 16.66 12.65 -22.10
C LEU A 97 16.20 12.97 -20.65
N SER A 98 14.91 12.92 -20.28
CA SER A 98 14.50 13.18 -18.88
C SER A 98 13.16 12.55 -18.46
N ARG A 99 13.05 12.21 -17.16
CA ARG A 99 11.80 11.77 -16.50
C ARG A 99 10.80 12.93 -16.41
N SER A 100 9.50 12.63 -16.48
CA SER A 100 8.45 13.65 -16.37
C SER A 100 8.13 13.94 -14.90
N PRO A 101 7.98 15.21 -14.48
CA PRO A 101 7.49 15.55 -13.14
C PRO A 101 6.12 14.93 -12.80
N LEU A 102 5.29 14.62 -13.80
CA LEU A 102 4.04 13.89 -13.62
C LEU A 102 4.23 12.43 -13.17
N SER A 103 5.40 11.83 -13.38
CA SER A 103 5.69 10.45 -12.95
C SER A 103 5.68 10.36 -11.42
N ASP A 104 6.35 11.29 -10.74
CA ASP A 104 6.44 11.30 -9.28
C ASP A 104 5.04 11.50 -8.65
N LEU A 105 4.25 12.43 -9.20
CA LEU A 105 2.88 12.68 -8.75
C LEU A 105 2.00 11.43 -8.80
N VAL A 106 2.01 10.72 -9.93
CA VAL A 106 1.21 9.50 -10.14
C VAL A 106 1.71 8.33 -9.31
N GLU A 107 3.02 8.21 -9.08
CA GLU A 107 3.59 7.17 -8.22
C GLU A 107 3.21 7.37 -6.74
N PHE A 108 3.29 8.60 -6.21
CA PHE A 108 2.82 8.91 -4.86
C PHE A 108 1.29 8.73 -4.70
N GLU A 109 0.50 9.12 -5.70
CA GLU A 109 -0.96 8.92 -5.71
C GLU A 109 -1.37 7.44 -5.73
N PHE A 110 -0.68 6.64 -6.54
CA PHE A 110 -0.88 5.20 -6.60
C PHE A 110 -0.51 4.53 -5.27
N LEU A 111 0.63 4.89 -4.68
CA LEU A 111 1.04 4.36 -3.38
C LEU A 111 0.05 4.76 -2.27
N ALA A 112 -0.40 6.01 -2.20
CA ALA A 112 -1.41 6.42 -1.22
C ALA A 112 -2.70 5.58 -1.35
N SER A 113 -3.14 5.34 -2.58
CA SER A 113 -4.32 4.49 -2.87
C SER A 113 -4.10 3.03 -2.46
N ALA A 114 -2.93 2.46 -2.76
CA ALA A 114 -2.56 1.09 -2.40
C ALA A 114 -2.42 0.90 -0.88
N VAL A 115 -1.85 1.89 -0.17
CA VAL A 115 -1.72 1.88 1.30
C VAL A 115 -3.08 1.99 1.98
N ARG A 116 -4.02 2.77 1.43
CA ARG A 116 -5.42 2.74 1.89
C ARG A 116 -6.05 1.34 1.68
N GLY A 117 -5.82 0.72 0.52
CA GLY A 117 -6.31 -0.62 0.21
C GLY A 117 -5.78 -1.71 1.16
N LYS A 118 -4.47 -1.73 1.45
CA LYS A 118 -3.90 -2.70 2.39
C LYS A 118 -4.34 -2.47 3.84
N ARG A 119 -4.58 -1.21 4.25
CA ARG A 119 -5.14 -0.89 5.57
C ARG A 119 -6.48 -1.58 5.76
N SER A 120 -7.39 -1.49 4.78
CA SER A 120 -8.67 -2.21 4.82
C SER A 120 -8.50 -3.74 4.77
N GLY A 121 -7.41 -4.24 4.19
CA GLY A 121 -6.97 -5.63 4.33
C GLY A 121 -6.65 -6.03 5.78
N PHE A 122 -5.88 -5.21 6.49
CA PHE A 122 -5.56 -5.44 7.91
C PHE A 122 -6.79 -5.26 8.81
N GLU A 123 -7.66 -4.27 8.57
CA GLU A 123 -8.95 -4.10 9.25
C GLU A 123 -9.84 -5.34 9.06
N THR A 124 -9.92 -5.89 7.85
CA THR A 124 -10.64 -7.14 7.56
C THR A 124 -10.07 -8.33 8.33
N LEU A 125 -8.74 -8.49 8.35
CA LEU A 125 -8.09 -9.54 9.13
C LEU A 125 -8.29 -9.36 10.63
N ARG A 126 -8.32 -8.11 11.12
CA ARG A 126 -8.55 -7.78 12.52
C ARG A 126 -9.97 -8.13 12.98
N ILE A 127 -10.96 -8.04 12.10
CA ILE A 127 -12.32 -8.55 12.31
C ILE A 127 -12.31 -10.09 12.35
N VAL A 128 -11.60 -10.76 11.44
CA VAL A 128 -11.49 -12.24 11.45
C VAL A 128 -10.83 -12.73 12.76
N ALA A 129 -9.86 -11.99 13.30
CA ALA A 129 -9.22 -12.29 14.58
C ALA A 129 -10.17 -12.23 15.81
N GLU A 130 -11.40 -11.70 15.65
CA GLU A 130 -12.43 -11.83 16.69
C GLU A 130 -12.92 -13.28 16.87
N VAL A 131 -12.87 -14.10 15.83
CA VAL A 131 -13.30 -15.51 15.84
C VAL A 131 -12.20 -16.54 15.55
N ASP A 132 -11.10 -16.13 14.92
CA ASP A 132 -9.95 -17.00 14.65
C ASP A 132 -8.75 -16.59 15.52
N GLN A 133 -8.60 -17.27 16.67
CA GLN A 133 -7.53 -17.00 17.64
C GLN A 133 -6.11 -17.30 17.14
N ARG A 134 -5.97 -17.84 15.92
CA ARG A 134 -4.67 -18.05 15.26
C ARG A 134 -4.10 -16.75 14.69
N LEU A 135 -4.91 -15.68 14.64
CA LEU A 135 -4.50 -14.35 14.19
C LEU A 135 -4.17 -13.44 15.39
N ASP A 136 -2.98 -12.84 15.37
CA ASP A 136 -2.55 -11.88 16.40
C ASP A 136 -3.23 -10.52 16.19
N ARG A 137 -4.15 -10.19 17.11
CA ARG A 137 -4.88 -8.91 17.13
C ARG A 137 -3.94 -7.70 17.29
N ALA A 138 -2.95 -7.79 18.17
CA ALA A 138 -2.03 -6.69 18.46
C ALA A 138 -1.00 -6.48 17.34
N GLU A 139 -0.65 -7.52 16.59
CA GLU A 139 0.07 -7.36 15.31
C GLU A 139 -0.79 -6.64 14.27
N LEU A 140 -2.06 -7.04 14.11
CA LEU A 140 -2.96 -6.42 13.14
C LEU A 140 -3.28 -4.95 13.48
N ASP A 141 -3.51 -4.62 14.75
CA ASP A 141 -3.74 -3.24 15.21
C ASP A 141 -2.52 -2.33 14.88
N ARG A 142 -1.29 -2.81 15.14
CA ARG A 142 -0.05 -2.09 14.76
C ARG A 142 0.07 -1.88 13.24
N LEU A 143 -0.33 -2.86 12.43
CA LEU A 143 -0.28 -2.77 10.96
C LEU A 143 -1.31 -1.78 10.40
N ILE A 144 -2.49 -1.66 11.04
CA ILE A 144 -3.51 -0.66 10.70
C ILE A 144 -2.96 0.75 10.98
N ASP A 145 -2.40 0.99 12.16
CA ASP A 145 -1.81 2.28 12.55
C ASP A 145 -0.62 2.66 11.65
N GLN A 146 0.22 1.68 11.30
CA GLN A 146 1.34 1.88 10.37
C GLN A 146 0.84 2.29 8.98
N ALA A 147 -0.14 1.56 8.42
CA ALA A 147 -0.73 1.90 7.14
C ALA A 147 -1.43 3.27 7.16
N HIS A 148 -1.98 3.70 8.30
CA HIS A 148 -2.53 5.05 8.44
C HIS A 148 -1.44 6.13 8.31
N ARG A 149 -0.32 6.03 9.06
CA ARG A 149 0.77 7.02 9.00
C ARG A 149 1.41 7.12 7.62
N GLN A 150 1.62 5.96 6.97
CA GLN A 150 2.11 5.90 5.59
C GLN A 150 1.14 6.59 4.61
N TYR A 151 -0.18 6.39 4.78
CA TYR A 151 -1.19 7.04 3.93
C TYR A 151 -1.14 8.57 4.05
N GLU A 152 -0.99 9.09 5.27
CA GLU A 152 -0.85 10.53 5.53
C GLU A 152 0.40 11.09 4.85
N TRP A 153 1.56 10.48 5.09
CA TRP A 153 2.82 10.92 4.48
C TRP A 153 2.78 10.88 2.95
N LEU A 154 2.32 9.77 2.35
CA LEU A 154 2.20 9.63 0.89
C LEU A 154 1.24 10.67 0.30
N THR A 155 0.15 10.98 1.01
CA THR A 155 -0.83 11.99 0.57
C THR A 155 -0.25 13.41 0.64
N GLU A 156 0.58 13.71 1.63
CA GLU A 156 1.27 15.00 1.74
C GLU A 156 2.38 15.15 0.70
N ALA A 157 3.24 14.14 0.53
CA ALA A 157 4.27 14.13 -0.52
C ALA A 157 3.64 14.31 -1.92
N ARG A 158 2.50 13.66 -2.19
CA ARG A 158 1.71 13.87 -3.41
C ARG A 158 1.22 15.33 -3.57
N ARG A 159 0.82 16.01 -2.48
CA ARG A 159 0.40 17.43 -2.52
C ARG A 159 1.59 18.36 -2.77
N GLU A 160 2.74 18.10 -2.16
CA GLU A 160 3.98 18.83 -2.43
C GLU A 160 4.38 18.71 -3.91
N VAL A 161 4.44 17.49 -4.46
CA VAL A 161 4.75 17.27 -5.88
C VAL A 161 3.69 17.92 -6.79
N ALA A 162 2.41 17.88 -6.43
CA ALA A 162 1.36 18.59 -7.20
C ALA A 162 1.62 20.11 -7.25
N ALA A 163 2.04 20.72 -6.14
CA ALA A 163 2.37 22.14 -6.09
C ALA A 163 3.66 22.47 -6.85
N GLU A 164 4.66 21.59 -6.86
CA GLU A 164 5.87 21.72 -7.69
C GLU A 164 5.56 21.63 -9.19
N VAL A 165 4.59 20.79 -9.60
CA VAL A 165 4.24 20.56 -11.01
C VAL A 165 3.27 21.61 -11.56
N PHE A 166 2.30 22.07 -10.77
CA PHE A 166 1.19 22.92 -11.24
C PHE A 166 1.08 24.28 -10.52
N GLY A 167 1.85 24.51 -9.45
CA GLY A 167 1.70 25.65 -8.56
C GLY A 167 0.59 25.47 -7.50
N GLY A 168 0.44 26.48 -6.63
CA GLY A 168 -0.52 26.47 -5.52
C GLY A 168 0.14 26.19 -4.15
N ARG A 169 -0.69 25.99 -3.12
CA ARG A 169 -0.25 25.62 -1.75
C ARG A 169 -0.66 24.17 -1.46
N PRO A 170 0.25 23.27 -1.02
CA PRO A 170 -0.11 21.90 -0.62
C PRO A 170 -1.26 21.84 0.40
N ALA A 171 -1.23 22.74 1.40
CA ALA A 171 -2.22 22.83 2.48
C ALA A 171 -3.66 23.16 2.03
N ALA A 172 -3.87 23.76 0.86
CA ALA A 172 -5.21 24.16 0.41
C ALA A 172 -6.19 22.98 0.27
N ALA A 173 -5.68 21.76 0.06
CA ALA A 173 -6.49 20.54 0.01
C ALA A 173 -6.77 19.93 1.40
N GLY A 174 -6.12 20.38 2.46
CA GLY A 174 -6.40 20.00 3.85
C GLY A 174 -7.43 20.93 4.51
N GLU A 175 -7.39 22.21 4.17
CA GLU A 175 -8.35 23.23 4.60
C GLU A 175 -9.81 22.82 4.28
N ALA A 176 -10.06 22.22 3.12
CA ALA A 176 -11.39 21.80 2.65
C ALA A 176 -11.98 20.53 3.34
N VAL A 177 -11.31 19.96 4.36
CA VAL A 177 -11.81 18.82 5.16
C VAL A 177 -12.02 19.21 6.62
N ALA A 178 -11.72 20.47 6.98
CA ALA A 178 -11.91 21.02 8.32
C ALA A 178 -13.24 21.80 8.48
N ASP A 179 -13.97 22.02 7.38
CA ASP A 179 -15.34 22.55 7.29
C ASP A 179 -16.36 21.43 7.02
#